data_AF-A0A9P7XXT7-F1
#
_entry.id   AF-A0A9P7XXT7-F1
#
_cell.length_a   1.000
_cell.length_b   1.000
_cell.length_c   1.000
_cell.angle_alpha   90.00
_cell.angle_beta   90.00
_cell.angle_gamma   90.00
#
_symmetry.space_group_name_H-M   'P 1'
#
loop_
_entity.id
_entity.type
_entity.pdbx_description
1 polymer ?
#
loop_
_entity_poly.entity_id
_entity_poly.type
_entity_poly.pdbx_seq_one_letter_code
_entity_poly.pdbx_strand_id
1 'polypeptide(L)'
;MQYKSNFWQDFIYLNVAMMKYNSGLTQDPDKDDPITSLPSQWPFLAIGTRMNGWFDNNIKIYLLGNPIVWWSGTMSLGIFVCMLAYYNIVRDRQQQLLLEQEQQQQQDQEQENDVAQEHQSLQPSSTTSISTKMTDQEWDQFKFIGKITLGGWILHYLPSFIMGRVMYLHHYFPALYFTILLHAFLIDHLLHRLAQHLMGSMVL
;
A
#
# COMPACT_ATOMS: atom_id res chain seq x y z
N MET A 1 -42.16 34.93 19.64
CA MET A 1 -42.20 34.29 18.32
C MET A 1 -40.89 33.54 18.12
N GLN A 2 -40.94 32.22 18.02
CA GLN A 2 -39.76 31.37 17.79
C GLN A 2 -39.44 31.42 16.29
N TYR A 3 -38.38 32.14 15.92
CA TYR A 3 -37.90 32.13 14.53
C TYR A 3 -37.40 30.71 14.22
N LYS A 4 -38.15 29.97 13.39
CA LYS A 4 -37.63 28.76 12.74
C LYS A 4 -36.63 29.22 11.70
N SER A 5 -35.35 29.03 11.97
CA SER A 5 -34.29 29.16 10.98
C SER A 5 -34.40 28.06 9.92
N ASN A 6 -33.93 28.34 8.71
CA ASN A 6 -33.94 27.37 7.64
C ASN A 6 -32.87 26.30 7.90
N PHE A 7 -33.23 25.02 7.75
CA PHE A 7 -32.31 23.90 7.97
C PHE A 7 -30.96 24.08 7.26
N TRP A 8 -30.97 24.47 5.98
CA TRP A 8 -29.75 24.66 5.20
C TRP A 8 -28.89 25.83 5.69
N GLN A 9 -29.51 26.89 6.21
CA GLN A 9 -28.78 28.01 6.80
C GLN A 9 -28.08 27.58 8.10
N ASP A 10 -28.78 26.85 8.96
CA ASP A 10 -28.21 26.32 10.20
C ASP A 10 -27.12 25.29 9.91
N PHE A 11 -27.33 24.42 8.93
CA PHE A 11 -26.34 23.43 8.50
C PHE A 11 -25.05 24.10 8.04
N ILE A 12 -25.14 25.09 7.14
CA ILE A 12 -23.96 25.81 6.65
C ILE A 12 -23.31 26.60 7.78
N TYR A 13 -24.10 27.33 8.57
CA TYR A 13 -23.60 28.12 9.69
C TYR A 13 -22.85 27.25 10.70
N LEU A 14 -23.41 26.08 11.04
CA LEU A 14 -22.80 25.15 11.98
C LEU A 14 -21.51 24.55 11.42
N ASN A 15 -21.47 24.13 10.16
CA ASN A 15 -20.23 23.63 9.54
C ASN A 15 -19.15 24.73 9.49
N VAL A 16 -19.51 25.97 9.17
CA VAL A 16 -18.58 27.11 9.22
C VAL A 16 -18.09 27.38 10.63
N ALA A 17 -18.97 27.32 11.64
CA ALA A 17 -18.58 27.46 13.03
C ALA A 17 -17.65 26.32 13.49
N MET A 18 -17.94 25.07 13.12
CA MET A 18 -17.06 23.92 13.40
C MET A 18 -15.70 24.09 12.72
N MET A 19 -15.66 24.55 11.46
CA MET A 19 -14.39 24.82 10.77
C MET A 19 -13.59 25.89 11.49
N LYS A 20 -14.21 27.03 11.84
CA LYS A 20 -13.54 28.11 12.58
C LYS A 20 -12.99 27.62 13.91
N TYR A 21 -13.75 26.83 14.65
CA TYR A 21 -13.31 26.25 15.92
C TYR A 21 -12.15 25.27 15.73
N ASN A 22 -12.25 24.36 14.76
CA ASN A 22 -11.20 23.38 14.46
C ASN A 22 -9.89 24.04 13.98
N SER A 23 -9.98 25.13 13.22
CA SER A 23 -8.82 25.94 12.82
C SER A 23 -8.18 26.69 13.99
N GLY A 24 -8.92 26.92 15.08
CA GLY A 24 -8.43 27.57 16.29
C GLY A 24 -7.76 26.63 17.29
N LEU A 25 -7.77 25.30 17.07
CA LEU A 25 -7.09 24.30 17.92
C LEU A 25 -5.59 24.17 17.58
N THR A 26 -4.94 25.30 17.35
CA THR A 26 -3.49 25.37 17.15
C THR A 26 -2.77 25.13 18.47
N GLN A 27 -1.64 24.43 18.41
CA GLN A 27 -0.78 24.28 19.58
C GLN A 27 -0.15 25.61 19.96
N ASP A 28 -0.14 25.90 21.24
CA ASP A 28 0.67 26.97 21.79
C ASP A 28 2.14 26.51 21.73
N PRO A 29 3.02 27.17 20.96
CA PRO A 29 4.41 26.76 20.81
C PRO A 29 5.20 26.82 22.12
N ASP A 30 4.73 27.60 23.10
CA ASP A 30 5.39 27.77 24.39
C ASP A 30 4.90 26.74 25.44
N LYS A 31 3.95 25.86 25.05
CA LYS A 31 3.36 24.85 25.92
C LYS A 31 3.67 23.44 25.42
N ASP A 32 4.68 22.82 26.02
CA ASP A 32 4.96 21.40 25.85
C ASP A 32 3.85 20.55 26.49
N ASP A 33 2.89 20.10 25.70
CA ASP A 33 1.85 19.17 26.14
C ASP A 33 2.35 17.71 26.01
N PRO A 34 2.71 17.02 27.12
CA PRO A 34 3.37 15.70 27.10
C PRO A 34 2.48 14.53 26.65
N ILE A 35 1.26 14.83 26.19
CA ILE A 35 0.29 13.88 25.64
C ILE A 35 0.21 13.94 24.11
N THR A 36 0.72 15.02 23.52
CA THR A 36 0.75 15.26 22.07
C THR A 36 1.79 14.37 21.42
N SER A 37 1.53 13.91 20.19
CA SER A 37 2.55 13.25 19.36
C SER A 37 2.60 13.79 17.94
N LEU A 38 3.79 13.74 17.34
CA LEU A 38 4.04 14.19 15.99
C LEU A 38 3.72 13.10 14.96
N PRO A 39 3.21 13.45 13.77
CA PRO A 39 2.94 12.48 12.70
C PRO A 39 4.11 11.56 12.37
N SER A 40 5.34 12.09 12.36
CA SER A 40 6.56 11.34 12.07
C SER A 40 6.91 10.26 13.10
N GLN A 41 6.38 10.36 14.32
CA GLN A 41 6.66 9.42 15.41
C GLN A 41 5.74 8.20 15.39
N TRP A 42 4.59 8.28 14.70
CA TRP A 42 3.56 7.25 14.75
C TRP A 42 3.94 5.93 14.07
N PRO A 43 4.61 5.91 12.89
CA PRO A 43 5.00 4.65 12.24
C PRO A 43 5.95 3.81 13.10
N PHE A 44 6.81 4.47 13.86
CA PHE A 44 7.79 3.83 14.74
C PHE A 44 7.27 3.55 16.14
N LEU A 45 6.03 3.98 16.45
CA LEU A 45 5.44 3.91 17.78
C LEU A 45 6.39 4.49 18.85
N ALA A 46 7.02 5.62 18.55
CA ALA A 46 8.03 6.20 19.44
C ALA A 46 7.43 6.78 20.73
N ILE A 47 6.15 7.14 20.69
CA ILE A 47 5.42 7.76 21.80
C ILE A 47 4.03 7.13 21.89
N GLY A 48 3.59 6.81 23.11
CA GLY A 48 2.20 6.45 23.44
C GLY A 48 1.46 7.61 24.10
N THR A 49 0.17 7.44 24.39
CA THR A 49 -0.64 8.51 25.00
C THR A 49 -1.31 8.03 26.28
N ARG A 50 -1.20 8.80 27.36
CA ARG A 50 -1.91 8.55 28.62
C ARG A 50 -3.39 8.88 28.42
N MET A 51 -4.29 7.92 28.71
CA MET A 51 -5.73 8.09 28.50
C MET A 51 -6.48 8.60 29.75
N ASN A 52 -5.82 8.58 30.91
CA ASN A 52 -6.39 9.07 32.15
C ASN A 52 -5.33 9.72 33.06
N GLY A 53 -5.79 10.37 34.13
CA GLY A 53 -4.92 10.95 35.15
C GLY A 53 -4.18 9.86 35.94
N TRP A 54 -2.86 9.94 35.98
CA TRP A 54 -2.01 8.96 36.65
C TRP A 54 -1.73 9.40 38.08
N PHE A 55 -2.66 9.08 38.97
CA PHE A 55 -2.52 9.26 40.41
C PHE A 55 -2.21 7.91 41.07
N ASP A 56 -1.61 7.90 42.27
CA ASP A 56 -1.15 6.68 42.92
C ASP A 56 -2.28 5.67 43.21
N ASN A 57 -3.51 6.17 43.41
CA ASN A 57 -4.66 5.37 43.81
C ASN A 57 -5.63 5.04 42.66
N ASN A 58 -5.23 5.23 41.39
CA ASN A 58 -6.07 4.95 40.23
C ASN A 58 -5.36 4.01 39.23
N ILE A 59 -6.16 3.20 38.53
CA ILE A 59 -5.67 2.36 37.42
C ILE A 59 -5.13 3.28 36.33
N LYS A 60 -3.92 3.01 35.82
CA LYS A 60 -3.26 3.81 34.78
C LYS A 60 -3.55 3.20 33.41
N ILE A 61 -4.28 3.91 32.56
CA ILE A 61 -4.62 3.47 31.20
C ILE A 61 -3.67 4.16 30.22
N TYR A 62 -2.89 3.36 29.48
CA TYR A 62 -1.94 3.83 28.48
C TYR A 62 -2.32 3.31 27.10
N LEU A 63 -2.46 4.22 26.15
CA LEU A 63 -2.63 3.88 24.75
C LEU A 63 -1.26 3.69 24.13
N LEU A 64 -0.87 2.43 24.02
CA LEU A 64 0.24 1.93 23.25
C LEU A 64 -0.29 0.72 22.51
N GLY A 65 0.05 0.55 21.24
CA GLY A 65 -0.31 -0.69 20.59
C GLY A 65 0.89 -1.56 20.26
N ASN A 66 0.68 -2.61 19.47
CA ASN A 66 1.65 -3.69 19.34
C ASN A 66 2.83 -3.30 18.44
N PRO A 67 4.07 -3.18 18.96
CA PRO A 67 5.23 -2.77 18.16
C PRO A 67 5.47 -3.68 16.96
N ILE A 68 5.19 -4.99 17.09
CA ILE A 68 5.36 -5.95 15.99
C ILE A 68 4.45 -5.58 14.81
N VAL A 69 3.18 -5.27 15.08
CA VAL A 69 2.21 -4.91 14.04
C VAL A 69 2.54 -3.55 13.41
N TRP A 70 2.94 -2.57 14.22
CA TRP A 70 3.32 -1.24 13.73
C TRP A 70 4.54 -1.27 12.84
N TRP A 71 5.60 -1.96 13.30
CA TRP A 71 6.85 -2.03 12.57
C TRP A 71 6.72 -2.89 11.34
N SER A 72 6.01 -4.04 11.42
CA SER A 72 5.78 -4.88 10.25
C SER A 72 4.91 -4.18 9.20
N GLY A 73 3.90 -3.42 9.61
CA GLY A 73 3.10 -2.56 8.73
C GLY A 73 3.90 -1.44 8.09
N THR A 74 4.81 -0.81 8.83
CA THR A 74 5.69 0.25 8.28
C THR A 74 6.71 -0.34 7.30
N MET A 75 7.31 -1.49 7.63
CA MET A 75 8.22 -2.20 6.73
C MET A 75 7.51 -2.68 5.46
N SER A 76 6.25 -3.08 5.56
CA SER A 76 5.46 -3.58 4.43
C SER A 76 5.29 -2.51 3.34
N LEU A 77 5.18 -1.22 3.72
CA LEU A 77 5.16 -0.11 2.76
C LEU A 77 6.44 -0.06 1.92
N GLY A 78 7.59 -0.14 2.57
CA GLY A 78 8.90 -0.13 1.89
C GLY A 78 9.10 -1.36 1.00
N ILE A 79 8.80 -2.55 1.53
CA ILE A 79 8.88 -3.81 0.78
C ILE A 79 7.97 -3.76 -0.44
N PHE A 80 6.74 -3.28 -0.29
CA PHE A 80 5.80 -3.19 -1.40
C PHE A 80 6.30 -2.25 -2.51
N VAL A 81 6.84 -1.08 -2.17
CA VAL A 81 7.42 -0.15 -3.16
C VAL A 81 8.60 -0.78 -3.89
N CYS A 82 9.49 -1.46 -3.16
CA CYS A 82 10.62 -2.19 -3.76
C CYS A 82 10.13 -3.32 -4.68
N MET A 83 9.14 -4.10 -4.26
CA MET A 83 8.55 -5.17 -5.07
C MET A 83 7.85 -4.63 -6.31
N LEU A 84 7.12 -3.53 -6.19
CA LEU A 84 6.48 -2.87 -7.31
C LEU A 84 7.55 -2.41 -8.32
N ALA A 85 8.61 -1.76 -7.87
CA ALA A 85 9.71 -1.34 -8.74
C ALA A 85 10.37 -2.55 -9.42
N TYR A 86 10.69 -3.60 -8.65
CA TYR A 86 11.25 -4.85 -9.16
C TYR A 86 10.36 -5.49 -10.24
N TYR A 87 9.06 -5.63 -9.99
CA TYR A 87 8.14 -6.24 -10.95
C TYR A 87 7.96 -5.41 -12.22
N ASN A 88 7.93 -4.09 -12.14
CA ASN A 88 7.90 -3.25 -13.34
C ASN A 88 9.17 -3.46 -14.19
N ILE A 89 10.36 -3.44 -13.57
CA ILE A 89 11.63 -3.65 -14.28
C ILE A 89 11.67 -5.04 -14.95
N VAL A 90 11.34 -6.09 -14.21
CA VAL A 90 11.35 -7.46 -14.75
C VAL A 90 10.34 -7.59 -15.89
N ARG A 91 9.15 -7.02 -15.74
CA ARG A 91 8.10 -7.08 -16.77
C ARG A 91 8.54 -6.35 -18.05
N ASP A 92 9.13 -5.17 -17.94
CA ASP A 92 9.64 -4.41 -19.09
C ASP A 92 10.70 -5.21 -19.86
N ARG A 93 11.61 -5.87 -19.15
CA ARG A 93 12.60 -6.77 -19.76
C ARG A 93 11.95 -7.96 -20.47
N GLN A 94 10.92 -8.55 -19.88
CA GLN A 94 10.21 -9.68 -20.49
C GLN A 94 9.45 -9.27 -21.76
N GLN A 95 8.89 -8.06 -21.81
CA GLN A 95 8.23 -7.55 -23.02
C GLN A 95 9.23 -7.35 -24.17
N GLN A 96 10.44 -6.85 -23.88
CA GLN A 96 11.49 -6.71 -24.87
C GLN A 96 11.90 -8.06 -25.48
N LEU A 97 12.12 -9.07 -24.64
CA LEU A 97 12.47 -10.41 -25.10
C LEU A 97 11.36 -11.06 -25.95
N LEU A 98 10.10 -10.83 -25.61
CA LEU A 98 8.97 -11.33 -26.42
C LEU A 98 8.94 -10.68 -27.80
N LEU A 99 9.17 -9.37 -27.88
CA LEU A 99 9.24 -8.65 -29.16
C LEU A 99 10.42 -9.14 -30.02
N GLU A 100 11.57 -9.42 -29.41
CA GLU A 100 12.73 -10.01 -30.09
C GLU A 100 12.40 -11.42 -30.63
N GLN A 101 11.70 -12.24 -29.85
CA GLN A 101 11.25 -13.58 -30.28
C GLN A 101 10.23 -13.52 -31.42
N GLU A 102 9.27 -12.59 -31.37
CA GLU A 102 8.29 -12.40 -32.43
C GLU A 102 8.95 -11.95 -33.75
N GLN A 103 9.95 -11.05 -33.67
CA GLN A 103 10.73 -10.62 -34.83
C GLN A 103 11.55 -11.77 -35.42
N GLN A 104 12.19 -12.58 -34.57
CA GLN A 104 12.95 -13.74 -35.02
C GLN A 104 12.05 -14.79 -35.69
N GLN A 105 10.88 -15.07 -35.13
CA GLN A 105 9.90 -15.98 -35.74
C GLN A 105 9.38 -15.46 -37.08
N GLN A 106 9.19 -14.14 -37.24
CA GLN A 106 8.80 -13.55 -38.51
C GLN A 106 9.91 -13.68 -39.56
N GLN A 107 11.17 -13.46 -39.20
CA GLN A 107 12.31 -13.64 -40.09
C GLN A 107 12.49 -15.11 -40.50
N ASP A 108 12.35 -16.03 -39.54
CA ASP A 108 12.43 -17.48 -39.80
C ASP A 108 11.29 -17.93 -40.72
N GLN A 109 10.07 -17.39 -40.55
CA GLN A 109 8.94 -17.66 -41.45
C GLN A 109 9.11 -17.06 -42.84
N GLU A 110 9.69 -15.87 -42.98
CA GLU A 110 10.02 -15.28 -44.29
C GLU A 110 11.06 -16.13 -45.03
N GLN A 111 12.12 -16.58 -44.34
CA GLN A 111 13.12 -17.49 -44.90
C GLN A 111 12.54 -18.88 -45.19
N GLU A 112 11.68 -19.42 -44.32
CA GLU A 112 10.99 -20.69 -44.56
C GLU A 112 10.04 -20.57 -45.74
N ASN A 113 9.35 -19.45 -45.96
CA ASN A 113 8.52 -19.25 -47.16
C ASN A 113 9.35 -19.14 -48.45
N ASP A 114 10.56 -18.58 -48.39
CA ASP A 114 11.52 -18.56 -49.50
C ASP A 114 12.13 -19.96 -49.77
N VAL A 115 12.28 -20.80 -48.74
CA VAL A 115 12.85 -22.17 -48.81
C VAL A 115 11.77 -23.25 -49.01
N ALA A 116 10.51 -23.00 -48.65
CA ALA A 116 9.37 -23.91 -48.78
C ALA A 116 8.89 -24.09 -50.23
N GLN A 117 9.57 -23.46 -51.20
CA GLN A 117 9.55 -23.92 -52.58
C GLN A 117 10.31 -25.25 -52.79
N GLU A 118 11.05 -25.79 -51.82
CA GLU A 118 11.85 -27.02 -52.06
C GLU A 118 11.63 -28.22 -51.12
N HIS A 119 11.26 -28.16 -49.83
CA HIS A 119 10.95 -29.41 -49.11
C HIS A 119 9.98 -29.26 -47.93
N GLN A 120 8.94 -30.09 -47.97
CA GLN A 120 7.87 -30.20 -46.99
C GLN A 120 8.25 -31.19 -45.86
N SER A 121 8.26 -30.71 -44.62
CA SER A 121 7.89 -31.36 -43.33
C SER A 121 8.85 -31.02 -42.19
N LEU A 122 8.33 -30.46 -41.09
CA LEU A 122 8.16 -31.12 -39.79
C LEU A 122 7.62 -30.13 -38.72
N GLN A 123 6.75 -30.63 -37.85
CA GLN A 123 5.99 -29.88 -36.83
C GLN A 123 6.87 -29.34 -35.69
N PRO A 124 6.53 -28.19 -35.07
CA PRO A 124 7.15 -27.80 -33.80
C PRO A 124 6.38 -28.38 -32.60
N SER A 125 7.13 -29.00 -31.69
CA SER A 125 6.69 -29.51 -30.41
C SER A 125 6.43 -28.37 -29.41
N SER A 126 5.21 -28.28 -28.90
CA SER A 126 4.82 -27.37 -27.82
C SER A 126 5.48 -27.80 -26.51
N THR A 127 6.56 -27.13 -26.14
CA THR A 127 7.22 -27.36 -24.85
C THR A 127 6.48 -26.53 -23.80
N THR A 128 5.61 -27.17 -23.03
CA THR A 128 4.90 -26.54 -21.90
C THR A 128 5.88 -26.29 -20.76
N SER A 129 6.60 -25.17 -20.81
CA SER A 129 7.33 -24.67 -19.65
C SER A 129 6.31 -24.29 -18.59
N ILE A 130 6.36 -24.92 -17.41
CA ILE A 130 5.63 -24.48 -16.22
C ILE A 130 6.05 -23.02 -15.97
N SER A 131 5.19 -22.08 -16.37
CA SER A 131 5.57 -20.68 -16.40
C SER A 131 5.54 -20.13 -14.97
N THR A 132 6.71 -19.91 -14.39
CA THR A 132 6.90 -19.14 -13.15
C THR A 132 6.50 -17.66 -13.32
N LYS A 133 5.99 -17.28 -14.50
CA LYS A 133 5.60 -15.92 -14.87
C LYS A 133 4.27 -15.56 -14.20
N MET A 134 4.25 -14.41 -13.54
CA MET A 134 3.02 -13.80 -13.02
C MET A 134 2.04 -13.57 -14.18
N THR A 135 0.80 -14.04 -14.02
CA THR A 135 -0.23 -13.82 -15.04
C THR A 135 -0.65 -12.35 -15.08
N ASP A 136 -1.23 -11.90 -16.19
CA ASP A 136 -1.68 -10.50 -16.31
C ASP A 136 -2.79 -10.16 -15.30
N GLN A 137 -3.66 -11.12 -15.01
CA GLN A 137 -4.70 -10.96 -14.00
C GLN A 137 -4.11 -10.82 -12.58
N GLU A 138 -3.12 -11.65 -12.23
CA GLU A 138 -2.40 -11.53 -10.95
C GLU A 138 -1.72 -10.16 -10.82
N TRP A 139 -1.13 -9.66 -11.91
CA TRP A 139 -0.49 -8.35 -11.95
C TRP A 139 -1.48 -7.20 -11.76
N ASP A 140 -2.63 -7.25 -12.43
CA ASP A 140 -3.67 -6.24 -12.29
C ASP A 140 -4.25 -6.22 -10.87
N GLN A 141 -4.46 -7.39 -10.28
CA GLN A 141 -4.86 -7.52 -8.88
C GLN A 141 -3.80 -6.96 -7.94
N PHE A 142 -2.52 -7.30 -8.14
CA PHE A 142 -1.40 -6.79 -7.32
C PHE A 142 -1.34 -5.26 -7.36
N LYS A 143 -1.41 -4.65 -8.55
CA LYS A 143 -1.46 -3.19 -8.70
C LYS A 143 -2.70 -2.59 -8.06
N PHE A 144 -3.86 -3.22 -8.22
CA PHE A 144 -5.12 -2.70 -7.68
C PHE A 144 -5.09 -2.65 -6.15
N ILE A 145 -4.74 -3.77 -5.50
CA ILE A 145 -4.63 -3.85 -4.04
C ILE A 145 -3.57 -2.88 -3.53
N GLY A 146 -2.41 -2.82 -4.20
CA GLY A 146 -1.36 -1.85 -3.91
C GLY A 146 -1.82 -0.40 -3.95
N LYS A 147 -2.57 -0.01 -5.00
CA LYS A 147 -3.11 1.35 -5.15
C LYS A 147 -4.11 1.68 -4.04
N ILE A 148 -5.01 0.76 -3.70
CA ILE A 148 -6.01 0.99 -2.65
C ILE A 148 -5.35 1.13 -1.29
N THR A 149 -4.41 0.25 -0.96
CA THR A 149 -3.74 0.24 0.35
C THR A 149 -2.77 1.41 0.51
N LEU A 150 -1.89 1.66 -0.45
CA LEU A 150 -1.00 2.82 -0.42
C LEU A 150 -1.77 4.13 -0.51
N GLY A 151 -2.74 4.22 -1.42
CA GLY A 151 -3.58 5.41 -1.58
C GLY A 151 -4.38 5.71 -0.33
N GLY A 152 -4.99 4.69 0.27
CA GLY A 152 -5.68 4.80 1.55
C GLY A 152 -4.75 5.26 2.67
N TRP A 153 -3.54 4.71 2.78
CA TRP A 153 -2.54 5.15 3.74
C TRP A 153 -2.14 6.61 3.54
N ILE A 154 -1.80 7.02 2.31
CA ILE A 154 -1.43 8.41 1.97
C ILE A 154 -2.57 9.37 2.31
N LEU A 155 -3.79 9.08 1.89
CA LEU A 155 -4.94 9.97 2.09
C LEU A 155 -5.28 10.18 3.57
N HIS A 156 -5.01 9.20 4.44
CA HIS A 156 -5.26 9.33 5.87
C HIS A 156 -4.04 9.87 6.63
N TYR A 157 -2.83 9.62 6.15
CA TYR A 157 -1.61 10.02 6.84
C TYR A 157 -1.10 11.40 6.41
N LEU A 158 -1.12 11.72 5.11
CA LEU A 158 -0.60 12.97 4.56
C LEU A 158 -1.26 14.24 5.14
N PRO A 159 -2.60 14.30 5.34
CA PRO A 159 -3.23 15.50 5.91
C PRO A 159 -2.68 15.84 7.30
N SER A 160 -2.20 14.85 8.06
CA SER A 160 -1.61 15.04 9.37
C SER A 160 -0.35 15.89 9.35
N PHE A 161 0.40 15.91 8.24
CA PHE A 161 1.60 16.75 8.10
C PHE A 161 1.26 18.20 7.74
N ILE A 162 0.10 18.43 7.11
CA ILE A 162 -0.33 19.75 6.64
C ILE A 162 -1.15 20.46 7.72
N MET A 163 -1.82 19.70 8.61
CA MET A 163 -2.63 20.24 9.68
C MET A 163 -1.76 20.72 10.85
N GLY A 164 -1.61 22.04 11.01
CA GLY A 164 -0.95 22.67 12.15
C GLY A 164 -1.77 22.68 13.45
N ARG A 165 -2.36 21.54 13.83
CA ARG A 165 -3.22 21.41 15.02
C ARG A 165 -2.72 20.34 15.98
N VAL A 166 -3.29 20.28 17.18
CA VAL A 166 -2.97 19.22 18.15
C VAL A 166 -3.29 17.85 17.57
N MET A 167 -2.31 16.93 17.62
CA MET A 167 -2.46 15.56 17.16
C MET A 167 -1.99 14.54 18.19
N TYR A 168 -2.52 13.34 18.07
CA TYR A 168 -2.31 12.24 19.00
C TYR A 168 -2.16 10.94 18.23
N LEU A 169 -1.57 9.92 18.87
CA LEU A 169 -1.27 8.62 18.25
C LEU A 169 -2.50 7.97 17.57
N HIS A 170 -3.70 8.14 18.14
CA HIS A 170 -4.93 7.55 17.59
C HIS A 170 -5.33 8.12 16.22
N HIS A 171 -4.83 9.29 15.84
CA HIS A 171 -5.04 9.84 14.49
C HIS A 171 -4.38 8.96 13.41
N TYR A 172 -3.37 8.17 13.78
CA TYR A 172 -2.73 7.23 12.87
C TYR A 172 -3.53 5.95 12.65
N PHE A 173 -4.50 5.61 13.51
CA PHE A 173 -5.20 4.31 13.44
C PHE A 173 -5.88 4.02 12.08
N PRO A 174 -6.54 4.99 11.42
CA PRO A 174 -7.08 4.76 10.08
C PRO A 174 -5.99 4.41 9.06
N ALA A 175 -4.86 5.13 9.08
CA ALA A 175 -3.73 4.84 8.20
C ALA A 175 -3.07 3.49 8.52
N LEU A 176 -2.90 3.17 9.81
CA LEU A 176 -2.37 1.89 10.28
C LEU A 176 -3.18 0.71 9.73
N TYR A 177 -4.51 0.82 9.66
CA TYR A 177 -5.37 -0.23 9.11
C TYR A 177 -4.98 -0.62 7.67
N PHE A 178 -4.70 0.38 6.81
CA PHE A 178 -4.24 0.12 5.45
C PHE A 178 -2.86 -0.55 5.40
N THR A 179 -1.95 -0.22 6.33
CA THR A 179 -0.65 -0.90 6.41
C THR A 179 -0.77 -2.35 6.87
N ILE A 180 -1.75 -2.66 7.72
CA ILE A 180 -2.03 -4.03 8.18
C ILE A 180 -2.60 -4.86 7.01
N LEU A 181 -3.55 -4.30 6.25
CA LEU A 181 -4.08 -4.94 5.05
C LEU A 181 -2.98 -5.20 4.01
N LEU A 182 -2.13 -4.21 3.77
CA LEU A 182 -0.97 -4.36 2.89
C LEU A 182 -0.01 -5.45 3.37
N HIS A 183 0.27 -5.48 4.67
CA HIS A 183 1.15 -6.47 5.27
C HIS A 183 0.62 -7.90 5.11
N ALA A 184 -0.69 -8.11 5.37
CA ALA A 184 -1.34 -9.40 5.17
C ALA A 184 -1.26 -9.84 3.69
N PHE A 185 -1.57 -8.93 2.76
CA PHE A 185 -1.47 -9.19 1.33
C PHE A 185 -0.04 -9.55 0.90
N LEU A 186 0.96 -8.83 1.40
CA LEU A 186 2.36 -9.09 1.08
C LEU A 186 2.84 -10.45 1.57
N ILE A 187 2.47 -10.82 2.80
CA ILE A 187 2.79 -12.15 3.34
C ILE A 187 2.18 -13.23 2.45
N ASP A 188 0.90 -13.10 2.13
CA ASP A 188 0.19 -14.05 1.28
C ASP A 188 0.90 -14.18 -0.09
N HIS A 189 1.18 -13.06 -0.75
CA HIS A 189 1.87 -13.03 -2.04
C HIS A 189 3.28 -13.66 -1.99
N LEU A 190 4.05 -13.35 -0.94
CA LEU A 190 5.40 -13.89 -0.73
C LEU A 190 5.37 -15.40 -0.50
N LEU A 191 4.46 -15.89 0.33
CA LEU A 191 4.33 -17.32 0.61
C LEU A 191 3.92 -18.10 -0.64
N HIS A 192 2.97 -17.58 -1.42
CA HIS A 192 2.57 -18.18 -2.70
C HIS A 192 3.75 -18.25 -3.68
N ARG A 193 4.54 -17.18 -3.82
CA ARG A 193 5.71 -17.15 -4.70
C ARG A 193 6.81 -18.11 -4.24
N LEU A 194 7.06 -18.18 -2.94
CA LEU A 194 8.02 -19.13 -2.37
C LEU A 194 7.60 -20.57 -2.61
N ALA A 195 6.31 -20.89 -2.40
CA ALA A 195 5.77 -22.23 -2.63
C ALA A 195 5.88 -22.65 -4.11
N GLN A 196 5.57 -21.75 -5.04
CA GLN A 196 5.74 -21.99 -6.49
C GLN A 196 7.19 -22.29 -6.84
N HIS A 197 8.14 -21.55 -6.28
CA HIS A 197 9.56 -21.76 -6.53
C HIS A 197 10.06 -23.11 -5.98
N LEU A 198 9.66 -23.46 -4.76
CA LEU A 198 10.03 -24.74 -4.13
C LEU A 198 9.45 -25.94 -4.91
N MET A 199 8.18 -25.87 -5.32
CA MET A 199 7.57 -26.93 -6.13
C MET A 199 8.24 -27.06 -7.50
N GLY A 200 8.60 -25.94 -8.15
CA GLY A 200 9.34 -25.97 -9.41
C GLY A 200 10.73 -26.60 -9.28
N SER A 201 11.41 -26.40 -8.15
CA SER A 201 12.75 -26.96 -7.89
C SER A 201 12.76 -28.46 -7.56
N MET A 202 11.64 -29.03 -7.08
CA MET A 202 11.53 -30.46 -6.76
C MET A 202 11.19 -31.34 -7.97
N VAL A 203 10.69 -30.75 -9.06
CA VAL A 203 10.24 -31.48 -10.25
C VAL A 203 11.33 -31.59 -11.33
N LEU A 204 12.46 -30.90 -11.16
CA LEU A 204 13.66 -30.97 -12.00
C LEU A 204 14.75 -31.82 -11.34
#